data_AF-A0A3S1AM18-F1
#
_entry.id   AF-A0A3S1AM18-F1
#
_cell.length_a   1.000
_cell.length_b   1.000
_cell.length_c   1.000
_cell.angle_alpha   90.00
_cell.angle_beta   90.00
_cell.angle_gamma   90.00
#
_symmetry.space_group_name_H-M   'P 1'
#
loop_
_entity.id
_entity.type
_entity.pdbx_description
1 polymer ?
#
loop_
_entity_poly.entity_id
_entity_poly.type
_entity_poly.pdbx_seq_one_letter_code
_entity_poly.pdbx_strand_id
1 'polypeptide(L)'
;MKEPNTSNKSQTDWQRVDAMTDEDIDFSDCPEITPEMFANSVVRRGLKPVTKKVQVTLRVDSDVLDWFKARGHGYQTQINTLLRAYMEAHE
;
A
#
# COMPACT_ATOMS: atom_id res chain seq x y z
N MET A 1 -1.80 -21.90 11.60
CA MET A 1 -1.27 -20.55 11.94
C MET A 1 -0.35 -20.14 10.79
N LYS A 2 -0.58 -19.00 10.14
CA LYS A 2 0.26 -18.56 9.02
C LYS A 2 1.63 -18.11 9.57
N GLU A 3 2.72 -18.48 8.90
CA GLU A 3 4.06 -18.07 9.27
C GLU A 3 4.18 -16.53 9.27
N PRO A 4 4.93 -15.95 10.22
CA PRO A 4 5.19 -14.52 10.22
C PRO A 4 6.04 -14.15 8.98
N ASN A 5 5.62 -13.12 8.24
CA ASN A 5 6.33 -12.59 7.06
C ASN A 5 7.69 -11.96 7.38
N THR A 6 8.10 -11.97 8.64
CA THR A 6 9.37 -11.42 9.12
C THR A 6 10.03 -12.43 10.03
N SER A 7 11.31 -12.70 9.79
CA SER A 7 12.14 -13.48 10.70
C SER A 7 12.16 -12.82 12.08
N ASN A 8 11.93 -13.60 13.14
CA ASN A 8 12.11 -13.14 14.53
C ASN A 8 13.59 -12.90 14.88
N LYS A 9 14.52 -13.31 14.01
CA LYS A 9 15.95 -13.09 14.15
C LYS A 9 16.40 -12.09 13.10
N SER A 10 16.88 -10.93 13.55
CA SER A 10 17.54 -9.97 12.68
C SER A 10 18.78 -10.62 12.07
N GLN A 11 18.98 -10.45 10.76
CA GLN A 11 20.23 -10.81 10.08
C GLN A 11 21.24 -9.67 10.09
N THR A 12 20.87 -8.52 10.65
CA THR A 12 21.75 -7.36 10.80
C THR A 12 22.84 -7.67 11.80
N ASP A 13 24.09 -7.42 11.42
CA ASP A 13 25.21 -7.37 12.34
C ASP A 13 25.15 -6.08 13.16
N TRP A 14 24.52 -6.16 14.33
CA TRP A 14 24.35 -5.03 15.23
C TRP A 14 25.65 -4.57 15.87
N GLN A 15 26.62 -5.46 16.09
CA GLN A 15 27.92 -5.07 16.66
C GLN A 15 28.70 -4.18 15.70
N ARG A 16 28.64 -4.49 14.41
CA ARG A 16 29.22 -3.64 13.36
C ARG A 16 28.56 -2.26 13.31
N VAL A 17 27.23 -2.21 13.39
CA VAL A 17 26.48 -0.93 13.34
C VAL A 17 26.76 -0.09 14.57
N ASP A 18 26.76 -0.68 15.77
CA ASP A 18 27.01 0.03 17.03
C ASP A 18 28.44 0.58 17.13
N ALA A 19 29.41 -0.05 16.44
CA ALA A 19 30.80 0.38 16.42
C ALA A 19 31.13 1.40 15.31
N MET A 20 30.20 1.65 14.39
CA MET A 20 30.40 2.54 13.23
C MET A 20 30.32 4.00 13.67
N THR A 21 31.25 4.84 13.22
CA THR A 21 31.18 6.28 13.48
C THR A 21 30.41 7.00 12.39
N ASP A 22 30.01 8.26 12.65
CA ASP A 22 29.23 9.05 11.69
C ASP A 22 30.01 9.29 10.38
N GLU A 23 31.34 9.38 10.45
CA GLU A 23 32.20 9.57 9.27
C GLU A 23 32.25 8.34 8.35
N ASP A 24 31.95 7.16 8.88
CA ASP A 24 31.92 5.91 8.12
C ASP A 24 30.57 5.69 7.38
N ILE A 25 29.57 6.56 7.61
CA ILE A 25 28.26 6.47 6.95
C ILE A 25 28.36 6.96 5.49
N ASP A 26 28.09 6.06 4.54
CA ASP A 26 27.96 6.41 3.13
C ASP A 26 26.57 7.01 2.84
N PHE A 27 26.55 8.28 2.40
CA PHE A 27 25.35 9.01 2.00
C PHE A 27 25.20 9.13 0.48
N SER A 28 26.01 8.41 -0.31
CA SER A 28 26.01 8.54 -1.78
C SER A 28 24.66 8.22 -2.45
N ASP A 29 23.83 7.38 -1.81
CA ASP A 29 22.49 7.01 -2.27
C ASP A 29 21.37 7.89 -1.69
N CYS A 30 21.67 8.64 -0.63
CA CYS A 30 20.71 9.43 0.15
C CYS A 30 21.25 10.86 0.34
N PRO A 31 21.17 11.71 -0.70
CA PRO A 31 21.63 13.09 -0.61
C PRO A 31 20.84 13.87 0.44
N GLU A 32 21.51 14.79 1.13
CA GLU A 32 20.87 15.64 2.14
C GLU A 32 19.70 16.43 1.56
N ILE A 33 18.58 16.47 2.30
CA ILE A 33 17.42 17.26 1.92
C ILE A 33 17.72 18.73 2.19
N THR A 34 17.82 19.53 1.12
CA THR A 34 18.00 20.97 1.25
C THR A 34 16.73 21.66 1.80
N PRO A 35 16.86 22.82 2.47
CA PRO A 35 15.70 23.58 2.95
C PRO A 35 14.70 23.91 1.84
N GLU A 36 15.17 24.16 0.62
CA GLU A 36 14.32 24.43 -0.56
C GLU A 36 13.54 23.19 -1.00
N MET A 37 14.16 22.01 -1.00
CA MET A 37 13.48 20.74 -1.28
C MET A 37 12.41 20.44 -0.22
N PHE A 38 12.74 20.72 1.06
CA PHE A 38 11.79 20.53 2.16
C PHE A 38 10.61 21.51 2.06
N ALA A 39 10.84 22.77 1.71
CA ALA A 39 9.78 23.77 1.54
C ALA A 39 8.80 23.39 0.42
N ASN A 40 9.28 22.74 -0.64
CA ASN A 40 8.46 22.25 -1.75
C ASN A 40 7.85 20.86 -1.52
N SER A 41 8.12 20.24 -0.37
CA SER A 41 7.61 18.91 -0.07
C SER A 41 6.10 18.93 0.18
N VAL A 42 5.38 18.00 -0.47
CA VAL A 42 3.93 17.87 -0.27
C VAL A 42 3.70 16.98 0.96
N VAL A 43 3.37 17.60 2.09
CA VAL A 43 2.94 16.84 3.26
C VAL A 43 1.60 16.17 2.97
N ARG A 44 1.61 14.85 2.79
CA ARG A 44 0.38 14.05 2.70
C ARG A 44 -0.28 13.95 4.08
N ARG A 45 -0.99 15.00 4.49
CA ARG A 45 -1.82 15.00 5.69
C ARG A 45 -3.16 14.30 5.42
N GLY A 46 -3.61 13.48 6.37
CA GLY A 46 -4.95 12.88 6.30
C GLY A 46 -5.06 11.68 5.36
N LEU A 47 -4.01 10.87 5.24
CA LEU A 47 -4.15 9.51 4.70
C LEU A 47 -5.19 8.77 5.54
N LYS A 48 -6.45 8.78 5.07
CA LYS A 48 -7.50 7.97 5.67
C LYS A 48 -7.02 6.53 5.60
N PRO A 49 -7.08 5.76 6.71
CA PRO A 49 -6.74 4.34 6.67
C PRO A 49 -7.47 3.70 5.50
N VAL A 50 -6.73 3.06 4.58
CA VAL A 50 -7.35 2.34 3.47
C VAL A 50 -8.22 1.26 4.10
N THR A 51 -9.53 1.38 3.93
CA THR A 51 -10.48 0.42 4.47
C THR A 51 -10.16 -0.93 3.87
N LYS A 52 -9.90 -1.94 4.71
CA LYS A 52 -9.53 -3.27 4.23
C LYS A 52 -10.72 -3.85 3.45
N LYS A 53 -10.46 -4.23 2.20
CA LYS A 53 -11.41 -5.03 1.43
C LYS A 53 -11.48 -6.42 2.04
N VAL A 54 -12.70 -6.92 2.26
CA VAL A 54 -12.92 -8.30 2.72
C VAL A 54 -13.10 -9.17 1.49
N GLN A 55 -12.33 -10.25 1.40
CA GLN A 55 -12.54 -11.26 0.37
C GLN A 55 -13.78 -12.08 0.72
N VAL A 56 -14.76 -12.07 -0.17
CA VAL A 56 -16.02 -12.81 -0.02
C VAL A 56 -16.26 -13.66 -1.25
N THR A 57 -16.93 -14.81 -1.07
CA THR A 57 -17.41 -15.64 -2.18
C THR A 57 -18.86 -15.27 -2.45
N LEU A 58 -19.13 -14.63 -3.59
CA LEU A 58 -20.45 -14.21 -4.03
C LEU A 58 -20.79 -14.90 -5.36
N ARG A 59 -22.05 -15.32 -5.53
CA ARG A 59 -22.57 -15.77 -6.82
C ARG A 59 -23.12 -14.56 -7.58
N VAL A 60 -22.71 -14.43 -8.83
CA VAL A 60 -23.14 -13.39 -9.77
C VAL A 60 -23.51 -14.11 -11.06
N ASP A 61 -24.53 -13.63 -11.76
CA ASP A 61 -24.93 -14.19 -13.05
C ASP A 61 -23.78 -14.12 -14.06
N SER A 62 -23.67 -15.14 -14.92
CA SER A 62 -22.52 -15.30 -15.81
C SER A 62 -22.39 -14.17 -16.82
N ASP A 63 -23.50 -13.73 -17.39
CA ASP A 63 -23.58 -12.64 -18.35
C ASP A 63 -23.14 -11.29 -17.76
N VAL A 64 -23.54 -11.01 -16.52
CA VAL A 64 -23.11 -9.82 -15.77
C VAL A 64 -21.61 -9.85 -15.54
N LEU A 65 -21.06 -11.00 -15.11
CA LEU A 65 -19.63 -11.13 -14.88
C LEU A 65 -18.82 -10.96 -16.18
N ASP A 66 -19.29 -11.55 -17.27
CA ASP A 66 -18.63 -11.48 -18.58
C ASP A 66 -18.66 -10.05 -19.14
N TRP A 67 -19.76 -9.33 -18.95
CA TRP A 67 -19.88 -7.91 -19.31
C TRP A 67 -18.87 -7.02 -18.58
N PHE A 68 -18.63 -7.28 -17.29
CA PHE A 68 -17.58 -6.57 -16.53
C PHE A 68 -16.17 -6.94 -16.99
N LYS A 69 -15.91 -8.23 -17.23
CA LYS A 69 -14.60 -8.69 -17.74
C LYS A 69 -14.27 -8.12 -19.11
N ALA A 70 -15.26 -7.95 -20.00
CA ALA A 70 -15.07 -7.40 -21.34
C ALA A 70 -14.54 -5.95 -21.34
N ARG A 71 -14.70 -5.20 -20.23
CA ARG A 71 -14.13 -3.85 -20.07
C ARG A 71 -12.64 -3.81 -19.74
N GLY A 72 -12.00 -4.97 -19.57
CA GLY A 72 -10.56 -5.09 -19.35
C GLY A 72 -10.14 -5.11 -17.89
N HIS A 73 -8.90 -4.65 -17.64
CA HIS A 73 -8.28 -4.74 -16.32
C HIS A 73 -9.05 -3.93 -15.27
N GLY A 74 -9.19 -4.48 -14.06
CA GLY A 74 -9.87 -3.81 -12.95
C GLY A 74 -11.38 -4.04 -12.87
N TYR A 75 -11.94 -5.03 -13.58
CA TYR A 75 -13.36 -5.37 -13.51
C TYR A 75 -13.90 -5.57 -12.08
N GLN A 76 -13.11 -6.19 -11.18
CA GLN A 76 -13.48 -6.34 -9.76
C GLN A 76 -13.58 -4.99 -9.03
N THR A 77 -12.71 -4.03 -9.37
CA THR A 77 -12.78 -2.67 -8.83
C THR A 77 -14.04 -1.97 -9.32
N GLN A 78 -14.42 -2.13 -10.58
CA GLN A 78 -15.67 -1.56 -11.12
C GLN A 78 -16.91 -2.14 -10.43
N ILE A 79 -16.95 -3.47 -10.21
CA ILE A 79 -18.03 -4.12 -9.45
C ILE A 79 -18.12 -3.51 -8.05
N ASN A 80 -16.99 -3.39 -7.34
CA ASN A 80 -16.98 -2.79 -6.00
C ASN A 80 -17.42 -1.32 -6.01
N THR A 81 -17.05 -0.53 -7.02
CA THR A 81 -17.50 0.86 -7.17
C THR A 81 -19.02 0.94 -7.34
N LEU A 82 -19.59 0.06 -8.18
CA LEU A 82 -21.05 0.00 -8.37
C LEU A 82 -21.78 -0.35 -7.07
N LEU A 83 -21.31 -1.37 -6.35
CA LEU A 83 -21.89 -1.77 -5.06
C LEU A 83 -21.83 -0.62 -4.03
N ARG A 84 -20.73 0.13 -4.00
CA ARG A 84 -20.59 1.30 -3.13
C ARG A 84 -21.55 2.42 -3.50
N ALA A 85 -21.66 2.76 -4.78
CA ALA A 85 -22.60 3.78 -5.25
C ALA A 85 -24.05 3.39 -4.94
N TYR A 86 -24.40 2.11 -5.09
CA TYR A 86 -25.72 1.61 -4.70
C TYR A 86 -25.98 1.76 -3.20
N MET A 87 -25.00 1.38 -2.36
CA MET A 87 -25.07 1.53 -0.91
C MET A 87 -25.30 2.99 -0.50
N GLU A 88 -24.47 3.91 -1.00
CA GLU A 88 -24.54 5.35 -0.68
C GLU A 88 -25.84 6.02 -1.16
N ALA A 89 -26.47 5.50 -2.22
CA ALA A 89 -27.73 6.03 -2.73
C ALA A 89 -28.97 5.55 -1.96
N HIS A 90 -28.84 4.49 -1.15
CA HIS A 90 -29.93 3.88 -0.38
C HIS A 90 -29.69 3.97 1.15
N GLU A 91 -28.74 4.80 1.55
CA GLU A 91 -28.45 5.18 2.93
C GLU A 91 -29.08 6.55 3.24
#